data_AF-A0A2M7Z2N9-F1
#
_entry.id   AF-A0A2M7Z2N9-F1
#
_cell.length_a   1.000
_cell.length_b   1.000
_cell.length_c   1.000
_cell.angle_alpha   90.00
_cell.angle_beta   90.00
_cell.angle_gamma   90.00
#
_symmetry.space_group_name_H-M   'P 1'
#
loop_
_entity.id
_entity.type
_entity.pdbx_description
1 polymer ?
#
loop_
_entity_poly.entity_id
_entity_poly.type
_entity_poly.pdbx_seq_one_letter_code
_entity_poly.pdbx_strand_id
1 'polypeptide(L)'
;MENEITYFGETTFRNQRRRFGIKADDRRRHIYLTGKTGMGKTEMMVNMAIQDIQQGRGIGFIDPHGEAAERLLDFVPDRRVNDVIYFNPADLDYPIAFNVMEKVGAEHRHLVAGGLMSVFKKIWPDVWSARMEYILNNSILALLEYPGSTLLGVNRILADPDYRKKVVDKVTDPVIKSFWVNEFARYTQRYEVEATAAIQNKVGQFISTPLIRNIIGQVKSKIDMRQAMDEGKILIANISKGRIG
;
A
#
# COMPACT_ATOMS: atom_id res chain seq x y z
N MET A 1 -14.86 -8.26 29.27
CA MET A 1 -14.46 -7.47 28.09
C MET A 1 -15.56 -6.54 27.56
N GLU A 2 -16.85 -6.82 27.76
CA GLU A 2 -17.97 -5.98 27.26
C GLU A 2 -18.06 -4.53 27.81
N ASN A 3 -17.38 -4.23 28.92
CA ASN A 3 -17.42 -2.90 29.56
C ASN A 3 -16.13 -2.09 29.40
N GLU A 4 -15.18 -2.54 28.57
CA GLU A 4 -13.96 -1.77 28.34
C GLU A 4 -14.25 -0.57 27.42
N ILE A 5 -13.84 0.62 27.87
CA ILE A 5 -14.13 1.89 27.21
C ILE A 5 -12.82 2.51 26.74
N THR A 6 -12.75 2.92 25.46
CA THR A 6 -11.72 3.82 24.95
C THR A 6 -12.19 5.25 25.18
N TYR A 7 -11.51 5.98 26.05
CA TYR A 7 -11.92 7.33 26.46
C TYR A 7 -11.49 8.37 25.44
N PHE A 8 -12.32 9.36 25.16
CA PHE A 8 -11.98 10.49 24.30
C PHE A 8 -12.58 11.83 24.77
N GLY A 9 -13.18 11.84 25.96
CA GLY A 9 -13.70 13.04 26.57
C GLY A 9 -14.02 12.88 28.05
N GLU A 10 -14.58 13.94 28.62
CA GLU A 10 -15.10 13.98 29.99
C GLU A 10 -16.50 14.59 29.94
N THR A 11 -17.46 13.99 30.65
CA THR A 11 -18.78 14.61 30.88
C THR A 11 -18.81 15.28 32.25
N THR A 12 -19.61 16.34 32.38
CA THR A 12 -19.78 17.11 33.62
C THR A 12 -21.22 17.07 34.13
N PHE A 13 -21.95 15.99 33.82
CA PHE A 13 -23.36 15.86 34.20
C PHE A 13 -23.55 15.97 35.72
N ARG A 14 -24.36 16.94 36.16
CA ARG A 14 -24.61 17.23 37.59
C ARG A 14 -23.34 17.49 38.40
N ASN A 15 -22.38 18.23 37.83
CA ASN A 15 -21.07 18.52 38.43
C ASN A 15 -20.21 17.29 38.76
N GLN A 16 -20.56 16.11 38.22
CA GLN A 16 -19.71 14.93 38.31
C GLN A 16 -18.87 14.81 37.04
N ARG A 17 -17.56 14.90 37.20
CA ARG A 17 -16.60 14.62 36.13
C ARG A 17 -16.50 13.12 35.93
N ARG A 18 -16.89 12.63 34.76
CA ARG A 18 -16.78 11.21 34.41
C ARG A 18 -16.13 11.07 33.04
N ARG A 19 -15.16 10.17 32.93
CA ARG A 19 -14.55 9.84 31.63
C ARG A 19 -15.63 9.33 30.68
N PHE A 20 -15.61 9.85 29.47
CA PHE A 20 -16.52 9.51 28.38
C PHE A 20 -15.75 8.87 27.24
N GLY A 21 -16.37 7.88 26.60
CA GLY A 21 -15.73 7.13 25.55
C GLY A 21 -16.68 6.19 24.84
N ILE A 22 -16.11 5.33 24.01
CA ILE A 22 -16.82 4.30 23.25
C ILE A 22 -16.49 2.92 23.80
N LYS A 23 -17.49 2.06 23.91
CA LYS A 23 -17.28 0.66 24.31
C LYS A 23 -16.57 -0.10 23.22
N ALA A 24 -15.82 -1.13 23.60
CA ALA A 24 -15.13 -1.99 22.64
C ALA A 24 -16.09 -2.61 21.60
N ASP A 25 -17.28 -3.07 22.00
CA ASP A 25 -18.26 -3.65 21.07
C ASP A 25 -18.77 -2.62 20.04
N ASP A 26 -19.11 -1.42 20.50
CA ASP A 26 -19.59 -0.34 19.63
C ASP A 26 -18.50 0.08 18.64
N ARG A 27 -17.25 0.19 19.10
CA ARG A 27 -16.11 0.58 18.28
C ARG A 27 -15.79 -0.40 17.16
N ARG A 28 -16.16 -1.69 17.29
CA ARG A 28 -16.02 -2.67 16.19
C ARG A 28 -16.87 -2.33 14.97
N ARG A 29 -17.90 -1.48 15.12
CA ARG A 29 -18.79 -1.02 14.05
C ARG A 29 -18.32 0.25 13.34
N HIS A 30 -17.06 0.62 13.55
CA HIS A 30 -16.39 1.82 13.03
C HIS A 30 -16.83 3.12 13.71
N ILE A 31 -16.00 4.14 13.60
CA ILE A 31 -16.23 5.48 14.13
C ILE A 31 -16.01 6.48 13.01
N TYR A 32 -16.95 7.39 12.82
CA TYR A 32 -16.83 8.49 11.87
C TYR A 32 -16.66 9.81 12.62
N LEU A 33 -15.48 10.44 12.50
CA LEU A 33 -15.17 11.71 13.14
C LEU A 33 -15.27 12.85 12.13
N THR A 34 -16.08 13.87 12.43
CA THR A 34 -16.26 15.05 11.58
C THR A 34 -15.93 16.33 12.33
N GLY A 35 -15.47 17.34 11.61
CA GLY A 35 -15.09 18.64 12.18
C GLY A 35 -14.15 19.41 11.27
N LYS A 36 -14.09 20.73 11.42
CA LYS A 36 -13.14 21.60 10.68
C LYS A 36 -11.70 21.39 11.19
N THR A 37 -10.71 21.91 10.47
CA THR A 37 -9.32 21.98 10.95
C THR A 37 -9.28 22.71 12.31
N GLY A 38 -8.42 22.25 13.22
CA GLY A 38 -8.31 22.81 14.58
C GLY A 38 -9.34 22.30 15.58
N MET A 39 -10.34 21.50 15.17
CA MET A 39 -11.39 20.99 16.08
C MET A 39 -10.97 19.74 16.89
N GLY A 40 -9.68 19.40 16.93
CA GLY A 40 -9.17 18.29 17.76
C GLY A 40 -9.38 16.87 17.20
N LYS A 41 -9.76 16.71 15.93
CA LYS A 41 -9.94 15.37 15.30
C LYS A 41 -8.69 14.49 15.42
N THR A 42 -7.54 15.04 15.04
CA THR A 42 -6.24 14.36 15.11
C THR A 42 -5.91 13.98 16.55
N GLU A 43 -6.09 14.90 17.49
CA GLU A 43 -5.89 14.63 18.92
C GLU A 43 -6.78 13.49 19.42
N MET A 44 -8.05 13.46 19.04
CA MET A 44 -8.96 12.38 19.41
C MET A 44 -8.45 11.03 18.88
N MET A 45 -8.06 10.96 17.60
CA MET A 45 -7.53 9.73 17.00
C MET A 45 -6.22 9.26 17.66
N VAL A 46 -5.29 10.19 17.92
CA VAL A 46 -4.01 9.91 18.58
C VAL A 46 -4.24 9.40 20.01
N ASN A 47 -5.10 10.05 20.79
CA ASN A 47 -5.41 9.60 22.16
C ASN A 47 -6.05 8.22 22.20
N MET A 48 -6.90 7.88 21.22
CA MET A 48 -7.47 6.54 21.10
C MET A 48 -6.39 5.51 20.75
N ALA A 49 -5.51 5.82 19.80
CA ALA A 49 -4.40 4.95 19.40
C ALA A 49 -3.40 4.70 20.55
N ILE A 50 -3.05 5.74 21.32
CA ILE A 50 -2.19 5.63 22.50
C ILE A 50 -2.78 4.64 23.52
N GLN A 51 -4.09 4.75 23.80
CA GLN A 51 -4.75 3.83 24.72
C GLN A 51 -4.65 2.38 24.25
N ASP A 52 -4.85 2.11 22.97
CA ASP A 52 -4.73 0.75 22.42
C ASP A 52 -3.29 0.22 22.51
N ILE A 53 -2.30 1.03 22.13
CA ILE A 53 -0.88 0.69 22.22
C ILE A 53 -0.53 0.30 23.66
N GLN A 54 -0.90 1.14 24.63
CA GLN A 54 -0.60 0.95 26.04
C GLN A 54 -1.31 -0.29 26.63
N GLN A 55 -2.53 -0.56 26.17
CA GLN A 55 -3.30 -1.76 26.51
C GLN A 55 -2.77 -3.05 25.84
N GLY A 56 -1.73 -2.96 25.02
CA GLY A 56 -1.14 -4.13 24.37
C GLY A 56 -1.87 -4.56 23.10
N ARG A 57 -2.75 -3.72 22.54
CA ARG A 57 -3.46 -4.01 21.29
C ARG A 57 -2.61 -3.58 20.09
N GLY A 58 -2.87 -4.20 18.95
CA GLY A 58 -2.33 -3.76 17.67
C GLY A 58 -3.11 -2.59 17.10
N ILE A 59 -2.42 -1.73 16.35
CA ILE A 59 -3.03 -0.60 15.65
C ILE A 59 -2.44 -0.44 14.25
N GLY A 60 -3.23 0.18 13.36
CA GLY A 60 -2.75 0.79 12.13
C GLY A 60 -3.08 2.28 12.15
N PHE A 61 -2.06 3.13 12.01
CA PHE A 61 -2.22 4.59 11.96
C PHE A 61 -1.60 5.13 10.68
N ILE A 62 -2.37 5.88 9.89
CA ILE A 62 -1.92 6.46 8.62
C ILE A 62 -2.02 7.98 8.73
N ASP A 63 -0.88 8.66 8.59
CA ASP A 63 -0.79 10.11 8.77
C ASP A 63 -0.28 10.81 7.50
N PRO A 64 -1.11 11.62 6.82
CA PRO A 64 -0.71 12.43 5.67
C PRO A 64 0.07 13.70 6.01
N HIS A 65 0.21 14.05 7.29
CA HIS A 65 0.94 15.24 7.75
C HIS A 65 2.25 14.88 8.47
N GLY A 66 2.31 13.72 9.13
CA GLY A 66 3.50 13.13 9.73
C GLY A 66 3.68 13.45 11.22
N GLU A 67 3.20 14.61 11.66
CA GLU A 67 3.31 15.08 13.06
C GLU A 67 2.67 14.11 14.06
N ALA A 68 1.51 13.54 13.73
CA ALA A 68 0.82 12.60 14.61
C ALA A 68 1.48 11.23 14.60
N ALA A 69 2.01 10.79 13.45
CA ALA A 69 2.78 9.56 13.34
C ALA A 69 4.08 9.60 14.18
N GLU A 70 4.84 10.70 14.10
CA GLU A 70 6.06 10.87 14.89
C GLU A 70 5.74 10.91 16.39
N ARG A 71 4.73 11.71 16.79
CA ARG A 71 4.30 11.78 18.19
C ARG A 71 3.84 10.44 18.75
N LEU A 72 3.18 9.59 17.97
CA LEU A 72 2.71 8.28 18.45
C LEU A 72 3.86 7.36 18.89
N LEU A 73 5.06 7.51 18.31
CA LEU A 73 6.23 6.72 18.68
C LEU A 73 6.63 6.96 20.14
N ASP A 74 6.50 8.19 20.63
CA ASP A 74 6.83 8.57 22.02
C ASP A 74 5.94 7.87 23.07
N PHE A 75 4.80 7.33 22.65
CA PHE A 75 3.86 6.64 23.53
C PHE A 75 3.93 5.11 23.42
N VAL A 76 4.83 4.57 22.60
CA VAL A 76 5.07 3.13 22.54
C VAL A 76 5.84 2.71 23.80
N PRO A 77 5.31 1.80 24.63
CA PRO A 77 6.03 1.33 25.81
C PRO A 77 7.23 0.48 25.39
N ASP A 78 8.33 0.55 26.15
CA ASP A 78 9.60 -0.15 25.89
C ASP A 78 9.41 -1.63 25.49
N ARG A 79 8.50 -2.32 26.18
CA ARG A 79 8.18 -3.75 25.94
C ARG A 79 7.58 -4.04 24.56
N ARG A 80 7.14 -3.03 23.81
CA ARG A 80 6.47 -3.12 22.49
C ARG A 80 7.28 -2.47 21.38
N VAL A 81 8.46 -1.92 21.63
CA VAL A 81 9.27 -1.23 20.59
C VAL A 81 9.56 -2.15 19.40
N ASN A 82 9.85 -3.43 19.66
CA ASN A 82 10.08 -4.45 18.62
C ASN A 82 8.81 -4.86 17.84
N ASP A 83 7.64 -4.37 18.25
CA ASP A 83 6.38 -4.58 17.53
C ASP A 83 6.03 -3.41 16.60
N VAL A 84 6.84 -2.36 16.58
CA VAL A 84 6.60 -1.18 15.75
C VAL A 84 7.07 -1.42 14.33
N ILE A 85 6.17 -1.18 13.38
CA ILE A 85 6.45 -1.08 11.96
C ILE A 85 6.25 0.39 11.58
N TYR A 86 7.35 1.14 11.51
CA TYR A 86 7.31 2.55 11.11
C TYR A 86 7.53 2.67 9.60
N PHE A 87 6.44 2.73 8.85
CA PHE A 87 6.48 2.88 7.40
C PHE A 87 6.62 4.35 7.01
N ASN A 88 7.81 4.74 6.59
CA ASN A 88 8.11 6.08 6.10
C ASN A 88 8.80 5.99 4.73
N PRO A 89 8.09 6.26 3.62
CA PRO A 89 8.70 6.27 2.29
C PRO A 89 9.85 7.26 2.12
N ALA A 90 9.92 8.30 2.96
CA ALA A 90 11.00 9.28 2.94
C ALA A 90 12.30 8.77 3.59
N ASP A 91 12.27 7.63 4.29
CA ASP A 91 13.44 7.02 4.89
C ASP A 91 14.27 6.30 3.83
N LEU A 92 15.37 6.93 3.42
CA LEU A 92 16.31 6.41 2.44
C LEU A 92 17.33 5.44 3.03
N ASP A 93 17.59 5.53 4.33
CA ASP A 93 18.60 4.72 5.01
C ASP A 93 18.01 3.34 5.36
N TYR A 94 16.74 3.30 5.76
CA TYR A 94 16.03 2.08 6.16
C TYR A 94 14.69 1.90 5.45
N PRO A 95 14.65 1.87 4.10
CA PRO A 95 13.40 1.71 3.37
C PRO A 95 12.77 0.34 3.67
N ILE A 96 11.49 0.36 4.04
CA ILE A 96 10.74 -0.86 4.27
C ILE A 96 10.20 -1.38 2.94
N ALA A 97 10.70 -2.55 2.53
CA ALA A 97 10.30 -3.21 1.30
C ALA A 97 8.83 -3.65 1.36
N PHE A 98 8.08 -3.33 0.31
CA PHE A 98 6.70 -3.78 0.12
C PHE A 98 6.46 -4.09 -1.35
N ASN A 99 6.60 -5.36 -1.70
CA ASN A 99 6.38 -5.85 -3.06
C ASN A 99 4.97 -6.43 -3.18
N VAL A 100 4.06 -5.65 -3.74
CA VAL A 100 2.67 -6.05 -4.03
C VAL A 100 2.56 -7.24 -4.99
N MET A 101 3.64 -7.60 -5.69
CA MET A 101 3.69 -8.73 -6.63
C MET A 101 4.24 -10.02 -5.98
N GLU A 102 4.69 -9.95 -4.73
CA GLU A 102 5.29 -11.09 -4.04
C GLU A 102 4.24 -12.13 -3.64
N LYS A 103 4.47 -13.40 -4.01
CA LYS A 103 3.75 -14.59 -3.53
C LYS A 103 2.21 -14.48 -3.63
N VAL A 104 1.72 -13.88 -4.70
CA VAL A 104 0.28 -13.77 -4.94
C VAL A 104 -0.28 -15.10 -5.45
N GLY A 105 -1.20 -15.70 -4.68
CA GLY A 105 -1.94 -16.90 -5.06
C GLY A 105 -2.71 -16.70 -6.37
N ALA A 106 -2.85 -17.76 -7.18
CA ALA A 106 -3.42 -17.67 -8.52
C ALA A 106 -4.84 -17.06 -8.52
N GLU A 107 -5.63 -17.42 -7.50
CA GLU A 107 -6.97 -16.93 -7.21
C GLU A 107 -7.03 -15.43 -6.88
N HIS A 108 -5.93 -14.80 -6.49
CA HIS A 108 -5.87 -13.38 -6.11
C HIS A 108 -5.16 -12.50 -7.14
N ARG A 109 -4.52 -13.07 -8.17
CA ARG A 109 -3.75 -12.30 -9.17
C ARG A 109 -4.59 -11.24 -9.87
N HIS A 110 -5.84 -11.54 -10.20
CA HIS A 110 -6.75 -10.60 -10.84
C HIS A 110 -7.12 -9.42 -9.93
N LEU A 111 -7.26 -9.66 -8.62
CA LEU A 111 -7.52 -8.60 -7.63
C LEU A 111 -6.31 -7.67 -7.50
N VAL A 112 -5.10 -8.24 -7.44
CA VAL A 112 -3.85 -7.46 -7.38
C VAL A 112 -3.66 -6.64 -8.67
N ALA A 113 -3.86 -7.26 -9.84
CA ALA A 113 -3.77 -6.57 -11.12
C ALA A 113 -4.80 -5.42 -11.21
N GLY A 114 -6.06 -5.68 -10.86
CA GLY A 114 -7.13 -4.67 -10.84
C GLY A 114 -6.86 -3.54 -9.83
N GLY A 115 -6.31 -3.86 -8.66
CA GLY A 115 -5.87 -2.90 -7.66
C GLY A 115 -4.76 -1.99 -8.19
N LEU A 116 -3.71 -2.56 -8.80
CA LEU A 116 -2.63 -1.82 -9.43
C LEU A 116 -3.13 -0.92 -10.57
N MET A 117 -4.00 -1.43 -11.44
CA MET A 117 -4.64 -0.64 -12.49
C MET A 117 -5.42 0.55 -11.92
N SER A 118 -6.16 0.32 -10.82
CA SER A 118 -6.92 1.38 -10.15
C SER A 118 -6.02 2.46 -9.55
N VAL A 119 -4.87 2.07 -9.00
CA VAL A 119 -3.85 3.02 -8.50
C VAL A 119 -3.30 3.85 -9.65
N PHE A 120 -2.86 3.22 -10.75
CA PHE A 120 -2.32 3.92 -11.92
C PHE A 120 -3.34 4.89 -12.55
N LYS A 121 -4.62 4.52 -12.61
CA LYS A 121 -5.71 5.40 -13.08
C LYS A 121 -5.96 6.60 -12.16
N LYS A 122 -5.81 6.43 -10.84
CA LYS A 122 -5.97 7.52 -9.88
C LYS A 122 -4.82 8.52 -9.92
N ILE A 123 -3.59 8.04 -10.14
CA ILE A 123 -2.41 8.92 -10.25
C ILE A 123 -2.48 9.74 -11.54
N TRP A 124 -2.89 9.11 -12.64
CA TRP A 124 -3.02 9.74 -13.95
C TRP A 124 -4.47 9.64 -14.46
N PRO A 125 -5.38 10.51 -13.99
CA PRO A 125 -6.77 10.50 -14.41
C PRO A 125 -6.91 10.83 -15.90
N ASP A 126 -7.90 10.22 -16.56
CA ASP A 126 -8.34 10.54 -17.93
C ASP A 126 -7.31 10.41 -19.07
N VAL A 127 -6.14 9.82 -18.82
CA VAL A 127 -5.06 9.66 -19.82
C VAL A 127 -4.74 8.20 -20.19
N TRP A 128 -5.59 7.27 -19.76
CA TRP A 128 -5.48 5.84 -20.08
C TRP A 128 -6.41 5.49 -21.24
N SER A 129 -5.84 4.97 -22.33
CA SER A 129 -6.63 4.38 -23.42
C SER A 129 -6.90 2.90 -23.16
N ALA A 130 -7.98 2.36 -23.73
CA ALA A 130 -8.32 0.93 -23.61
C ALA A 130 -7.14 0.01 -23.98
N ARG A 131 -6.36 0.38 -25.00
CA ARG A 131 -5.14 -0.34 -25.40
C ARG A 131 -4.04 -0.29 -24.33
N MET A 132 -3.80 0.88 -23.74
CA MET A 132 -2.79 1.01 -22.68
C MET A 132 -3.16 0.13 -21.48
N GLU A 133 -4.43 0.14 -21.10
CA GLU A 133 -4.93 -0.68 -20.00
C GLU A 133 -4.78 -2.16 -20.30
N TYR A 134 -5.13 -2.58 -21.52
CA TYR A 134 -5.01 -3.96 -21.95
C TYR A 134 -3.56 -4.46 -21.92
N ILE A 135 -2.62 -3.71 -22.48
CA ILE A 135 -1.18 -4.09 -22.49
C ILE A 135 -0.61 -4.09 -21.06
N LEU A 136 -0.93 -3.08 -20.25
CA LEU A 136 -0.45 -2.99 -18.87
C LEU A 136 -1.01 -4.14 -18.01
N ASN A 137 -2.29 -4.45 -18.13
CA ASN A 137 -2.91 -5.53 -17.39
C ASN A 137 -2.28 -6.89 -17.74
N ASN A 138 -2.07 -7.18 -19.03
CA ASN A 138 -1.36 -8.40 -19.46
C ASN A 138 0.10 -8.44 -18.97
N SER A 139 0.76 -7.28 -18.87
CA SER A 139 2.11 -7.17 -18.30
C SER A 139 2.13 -7.48 -16.82
N ILE A 140 1.21 -6.92 -16.04
CA ILE A 140 1.11 -7.18 -14.60
C ILE A 140 0.77 -8.65 -14.34
N LEU A 141 -0.21 -9.21 -15.05
CA LEU A 141 -0.61 -10.61 -14.89
C LEU A 141 0.52 -11.58 -15.22
N ALA A 142 1.24 -11.36 -16.32
CA ALA A 142 2.38 -12.19 -16.68
C ALA A 142 3.51 -12.12 -15.62
N LEU A 143 3.78 -10.93 -15.09
CA LEU A 143 4.78 -10.73 -14.05
C LEU A 143 4.36 -11.35 -12.71
N LEU A 144 3.07 -11.39 -12.35
CA LEU A 144 2.57 -12.06 -11.15
C LEU A 144 2.78 -13.59 -11.19
N GLU A 145 2.96 -14.17 -12.37
CA GLU A 145 3.35 -15.58 -12.55
C GLU A 145 4.86 -15.79 -12.52
N TYR A 146 5.64 -14.72 -12.71
CA TYR A 146 7.10 -14.80 -12.79
C TYR A 146 7.75 -14.69 -11.41
N PRO A 147 8.53 -15.70 -10.98
CA PRO A 147 9.18 -15.68 -9.68
C PRO A 147 10.14 -14.49 -9.52
N GLY A 148 9.99 -13.79 -8.40
CA GLY A 148 10.85 -12.66 -8.05
C GLY A 148 10.64 -11.41 -8.89
N SER A 149 9.49 -11.27 -9.53
CA SER A 149 9.10 -10.05 -10.23
C SER A 149 8.82 -8.91 -9.24
N THR A 150 8.92 -7.69 -9.76
CA THR A 150 8.54 -6.45 -9.10
C THR A 150 7.88 -5.54 -10.13
N LEU A 151 7.33 -4.41 -9.69
CA LEU A 151 6.72 -3.43 -10.60
C LEU A 151 7.72 -2.86 -11.63
N LEU A 152 9.02 -2.90 -11.32
CA LEU A 152 10.08 -2.54 -12.27
C LEU A 152 10.08 -3.45 -13.51
N GLY A 153 9.59 -4.68 -13.35
CA GLY A 153 9.46 -5.66 -14.42
C GLY A 153 8.53 -5.22 -15.55
N VAL A 154 7.60 -4.28 -15.31
CA VAL A 154 6.66 -3.80 -16.34
C VAL A 154 7.39 -3.10 -17.48
N ASN A 155 8.31 -2.19 -17.16
CA ASN A 155 9.09 -1.53 -18.22
C ASN A 155 10.01 -2.53 -18.93
N ARG A 156 10.54 -3.50 -18.18
CA ARG A 156 11.45 -4.51 -18.72
C ARG A 156 10.77 -5.51 -19.64
N ILE A 157 9.59 -6.04 -19.29
CA ILE A 157 8.84 -6.96 -20.16
C ILE A 157 8.41 -6.28 -21.47
N LEU A 158 8.18 -4.97 -21.45
CA LEU A 158 7.83 -4.19 -22.63
C LEU A 158 9.05 -3.78 -23.49
N ALA A 159 10.26 -3.72 -22.93
CA ALA A 159 11.46 -3.23 -23.65
C ALA A 159 12.48 -4.32 -24.03
N ASP A 160 12.57 -5.40 -23.25
CA ASP A 160 13.62 -6.43 -23.33
C ASP A 160 13.01 -7.76 -23.81
N PRO A 161 13.18 -8.14 -25.10
CA PRO A 161 12.63 -9.37 -25.65
C PRO A 161 13.14 -10.64 -24.95
N ASP A 162 14.39 -10.65 -24.46
CA ASP A 162 14.97 -11.82 -23.79
C ASP A 162 14.36 -12.01 -22.40
N TYR A 163 14.17 -10.91 -21.66
CA TYR A 163 13.44 -10.95 -20.40
C TYR A 163 11.97 -11.33 -20.60
N ARG A 164 11.32 -10.76 -21.62
CA ARG A 164 9.94 -11.10 -21.99
C ARG A 164 9.79 -12.59 -22.25
N LYS A 165 10.69 -13.20 -23.02
CA LYS A 165 10.69 -14.64 -23.27
C LYS A 165 10.76 -15.44 -21.97
N LYS A 166 11.68 -15.09 -21.06
CA LYS A 166 11.81 -15.75 -19.75
C LYS A 166 10.54 -15.65 -18.90
N VAL A 167 9.86 -14.51 -18.93
CA VAL A 167 8.58 -14.31 -18.22
C VAL A 167 7.48 -15.17 -18.83
N VAL A 168 7.30 -15.08 -20.15
CA VAL A 168 6.23 -15.78 -20.89
C VAL A 168 6.38 -17.31 -20.80
N ASP A 169 7.60 -17.83 -20.70
CA ASP A 169 7.86 -19.25 -20.48
C ASP A 169 7.31 -19.76 -19.13
N LYS A 170 7.12 -18.88 -18.14
CA LYS A 170 6.56 -19.20 -16.81
C LYS A 170 5.07 -18.93 -16.69
N VAL A 171 4.46 -18.24 -17.64
CA VAL A 171 3.01 -17.95 -17.65
C VAL A 171 2.24 -19.25 -17.86
N THR A 172 1.33 -19.56 -16.93
CA THR A 172 0.47 -20.73 -16.99
C THR A 172 -0.92 -20.42 -17.52
N ASP A 173 -1.39 -19.16 -17.40
CA ASP A 173 -2.67 -18.74 -17.96
C ASP A 173 -2.62 -18.74 -19.50
N PRO A 174 -3.47 -19.55 -20.19
CA PRO A 174 -3.43 -19.67 -21.64
C PRO A 174 -3.84 -18.38 -22.36
N VAL A 175 -4.70 -17.55 -21.75
CA VAL A 175 -5.15 -16.27 -22.34
C VAL A 175 -3.99 -15.27 -22.31
N ILE A 176 -3.34 -15.13 -21.16
CA ILE A 176 -2.19 -14.22 -21.01
C ILE A 176 -1.02 -14.68 -21.88
N LYS A 177 -0.76 -15.99 -21.94
CA LYS A 177 0.28 -16.54 -22.81
C LYS A 177 -0.02 -16.30 -24.29
N SER A 178 -1.28 -16.45 -24.71
CA SER A 178 -1.70 -16.20 -26.08
C SER A 178 -1.52 -14.72 -26.47
N PHE A 179 -1.82 -13.77 -25.58
CA PHE A 179 -1.53 -12.36 -25.82
C PHE A 179 -0.05 -12.14 -26.19
N TRP A 180 0.88 -12.68 -25.40
CA TRP A 180 2.30 -12.48 -25.64
C TRP A 180 2.83 -13.19 -26.89
N VAL A 181 2.41 -14.43 -27.14
CA VAL A 181 2.95 -15.29 -28.22
C VAL A 181 2.27 -15.05 -29.56
N ASN A 182 0.96 -14.76 -29.57
CA ASN A 182 0.16 -14.70 -30.79
C ASN A 182 -0.26 -13.28 -31.18
N GLU A 183 -0.43 -12.37 -30.21
CA GLU A 183 -0.87 -11.00 -30.47
C GLU A 183 0.33 -10.04 -30.48
N PHE A 184 0.97 -9.86 -29.33
CA PHE A 184 2.08 -8.92 -29.13
C PHE A 184 3.28 -9.25 -30.02
N ALA A 185 3.64 -10.53 -30.18
CA ALA A 185 4.73 -10.96 -31.05
C ALA A 185 4.52 -10.64 -32.54
N ARG A 186 3.27 -10.34 -32.96
CA ARG A 186 2.96 -9.94 -34.34
C ARG A 186 3.06 -8.43 -34.56
N TYR A 187 3.27 -7.64 -33.51
CA TYR A 187 3.43 -6.21 -33.64
C TYR A 187 4.69 -5.92 -34.46
N THR A 188 4.60 -4.98 -35.39
CA THR A 188 5.80 -4.44 -36.02
C THR A 188 6.61 -3.69 -34.97
N GLN A 189 7.93 -3.66 -35.10
CA GLN A 189 8.80 -2.96 -34.13
C GLN A 189 8.36 -1.50 -33.91
N ARG A 190 7.95 -0.82 -34.98
CA ARG A 190 7.42 0.55 -34.90
C ARG A 190 6.12 0.62 -34.09
N TYR A 191 5.17 -0.27 -34.36
CA TYR A 191 3.89 -0.29 -33.65
C TYR A 191 4.06 -0.69 -32.18
N GLU A 192 4.95 -1.63 -31.89
CA GLU A 192 5.31 -2.02 -30.51
C GLU A 192 5.78 -0.80 -29.72
N VAL A 193 6.79 -0.08 -30.23
CA VAL A 193 7.33 1.12 -29.57
C VAL A 193 6.24 2.18 -29.36
N GLU A 194 5.41 2.45 -30.37
CA GLU A 194 4.31 3.43 -30.26
C GLU A 194 3.24 2.99 -29.25
N ALA A 195 2.91 1.70 -29.16
CA ALA A 195 1.89 1.17 -28.26
C ALA A 195 2.35 1.12 -26.80
N THR A 196 3.64 0.85 -26.54
CA THR A 196 4.19 0.72 -25.18
C THR A 196 4.72 2.01 -24.58
N ALA A 197 5.14 2.98 -25.41
CA ALA A 197 5.81 4.20 -24.95
C ALA A 197 5.03 4.95 -23.85
N ALA A 198 3.72 5.14 -24.03
CA ALA A 198 2.89 5.86 -23.07
C ALA A 198 2.77 5.13 -21.71
N ILE A 199 2.82 3.80 -21.73
CA ILE A 199 2.79 2.95 -20.52
C ILE A 199 4.13 3.06 -19.82
N GLN A 200 5.23 2.86 -20.56
CA GLN A 200 6.59 2.93 -20.06
C GLN A 200 6.92 4.30 -19.44
N ASN A 201 6.40 5.38 -20.03
CA ASN A 201 6.56 6.72 -19.48
C ASN A 201 5.83 6.90 -18.13
N LYS A 202 4.58 6.45 -18.00
CA LYS A 202 3.80 6.59 -16.76
C LYS A 202 4.33 5.69 -15.64
N VAL A 203 4.53 4.41 -15.95
CA VAL A 203 5.12 3.47 -15.00
C VAL A 203 6.55 3.90 -14.66
N GLY A 204 7.30 4.39 -15.65
CA GLY A 204 8.62 5.00 -15.48
C GLY A 204 8.62 6.17 -14.50
N GLN A 205 7.67 7.09 -14.61
CA GLN A 205 7.50 8.19 -13.65
C GLN A 205 7.15 7.69 -12.24
N PHE A 206 6.36 6.63 -12.12
CA PHE A 206 6.04 6.05 -10.81
C PHE A 206 7.28 5.49 -10.11
N ILE A 207 8.12 4.78 -10.86
CA ILE A 207 9.30 4.07 -10.33
C ILE A 207 10.57 4.93 -10.34
N SER A 208 10.57 6.10 -10.98
CA SER A 208 11.74 6.98 -11.07
C SER A 208 12.04 7.65 -9.74
N THR A 209 11.04 7.91 -8.90
CA THR A 209 11.25 8.42 -7.54
C THR A 209 11.99 7.37 -6.70
N PRO A 210 13.23 7.64 -6.24
CA PRO A 210 14.04 6.67 -5.48
C PRO A 210 13.32 6.14 -4.24
N LEU A 211 12.55 6.99 -3.57
CA LEU A 211 11.71 6.66 -2.41
C LEU A 211 10.76 5.49 -2.73
N ILE A 212 9.99 5.64 -3.80
CA ILE A 212 9.03 4.61 -4.25
C ILE A 212 9.77 3.37 -4.74
N ARG A 213 10.83 3.56 -5.55
CA ARG A 213 11.62 2.48 -6.13
C ARG A 213 12.24 1.59 -5.07
N ASN A 214 12.76 2.17 -4.00
CA ASN A 214 13.39 1.43 -2.91
C ASN A 214 12.35 0.60 -2.13
N ILE A 215 11.08 0.98 -2.11
CA ILE A 215 10.01 0.20 -1.48
C ILE A 215 9.55 -0.95 -2.39
N ILE A 216 9.15 -0.65 -3.62
CA ILE A 216 8.46 -1.60 -4.51
C ILE A 216 9.40 -2.40 -5.42
N GLY A 217 10.66 -1.98 -5.54
CA GLY A 217 11.66 -2.58 -6.41
C GLY A 217 12.41 -3.75 -5.79
N GLN A 218 12.20 -4.00 -4.49
CA GLN A 218 12.78 -5.14 -3.79
C GLN A 218 11.92 -6.40 -4.04
N VAL A 219 12.58 -7.55 -4.22
CA VAL A 219 11.88 -8.80 -4.53
C VAL A 219 11.06 -9.32 -3.35
N LYS A 220 11.60 -9.21 -2.14
CA LYS A 220 10.97 -9.66 -0.90
C LYS A 220 10.51 -8.47 -0.07
N SER A 221 9.29 -8.54 0.43
CA SER A 221 8.72 -7.61 1.37
C SER A 221 9.32 -7.83 2.75
N LYS A 222 9.50 -6.74 3.48
CA LYS A 222 9.89 -6.76 4.89
C LYS A 222 8.68 -6.72 5.83
N ILE A 223 7.50 -6.43 5.29
CA ILE A 223 6.23 -6.42 6.02
C ILE A 223 5.32 -7.50 5.46
N ASP A 224 4.77 -8.32 6.35
CA ASP A 224 3.58 -9.12 6.11
C ASP A 224 2.41 -8.49 6.89
N MET A 225 1.43 -7.95 6.18
CA MET A 225 0.30 -7.26 6.79
C MET A 225 -0.63 -8.21 7.54
N ARG A 226 -0.74 -9.46 7.11
CA ARG A 226 -1.56 -10.47 7.79
C ARG A 226 -0.92 -10.85 9.11
N GLN A 227 0.38 -11.13 9.08
CA GLN A 227 1.17 -11.40 10.29
C GLN A 227 1.12 -10.21 11.25
N ALA A 228 1.27 -8.98 10.75
CA ALA A 228 1.21 -7.78 11.57
C ALA A 228 -0.14 -7.63 12.31
N MET A 229 -1.25 -8.00 11.66
CA MET A 229 -2.57 -8.02 12.28
C MET A 229 -2.72 -9.15 13.31
N ASP A 230 -2.32 -10.37 12.95
CA ASP A 230 -2.46 -11.56 13.79
C ASP A 230 -1.61 -11.48 15.07
N GLU A 231 -0.43 -10.87 14.99
CA GLU A 231 0.48 -10.65 16.12
C GLU A 231 0.22 -9.33 16.89
N GLY A 232 -0.78 -8.55 16.46
CA GLY A 232 -1.15 -7.30 17.13
C GLY A 232 -0.05 -6.23 17.08
N LYS A 233 0.69 -6.12 15.97
CA LYS A 233 1.78 -5.14 15.78
C LYS A 233 1.27 -3.68 15.74
N ILE A 234 2.19 -2.73 15.86
CA ILE A 234 1.92 -1.30 15.80
C ILE A 234 2.42 -0.78 14.46
N LEU A 235 1.52 -0.67 13.48
CA LEU A 235 1.83 -0.11 12.16
C LEU A 235 1.56 1.39 12.16
N ILE A 236 2.60 2.19 11.96
CA ILE A 236 2.51 3.66 11.82
C ILE A 236 3.05 4.02 10.44
N ALA A 237 2.19 4.53 9.56
CA ALA A 237 2.54 4.98 8.23
C ALA A 237 2.59 6.51 8.16
N ASN A 238 3.80 7.07 8.09
CA ASN A 238 4.03 8.49 7.83
C ASN A 238 4.12 8.71 6.32
N ILE A 239 3.07 9.29 5.73
CA ILE A 239 2.97 9.55 4.29
C ILE A 239 2.94 11.06 3.98
N SER A 240 3.67 11.85 4.77
CA SER A 240 3.72 13.30 4.64
C SER A 240 4.22 13.77 3.28
N LYS A 241 3.37 14.54 2.57
CA LYS A 241 3.58 14.99 1.18
C LYS A 241 4.90 15.74 0.97
N GLY A 242 5.32 16.56 1.94
CA GLY A 242 6.53 17.39 1.84
C GLY A 242 7.83 16.61 1.67
N ARG A 243 7.83 15.29 1.92
CA ARG A 243 9.00 14.42 1.73
C ARG A 243 8.87 13.43 0.57
N ILE A 244 7.67 13.25 0.00
CA ILE A 244 7.39 12.20 -1.01
C ILE A 244 7.15 12.78 -2.41
N GLY A 245 6.80 14.08 -2.51
CA GLY A 245 6.51 14.79 -3.76
C GLY A 245 5.15 15.46 -3.75
#